data_AF-A0AAJ1X741-F1
#
_entry.id   AF-A0AAJ1X741-F1
#
_cell.length_a   1.000
_cell.length_b   1.000
_cell.length_c   1.000
_cell.angle_alpha   90.00
_cell.angle_beta   90.00
_cell.angle_gamma   90.00
#
_symmetry.space_group_name_H-M   'P 1'
#
loop_
_entity.id
_entity.type
_entity.pdbx_description
1 polymer ?
#
loop_
_entity_poly.entity_id
_entity_poly.type
_entity_poly.pdbx_seq_one_letter_code
_entity_poly.pdbx_strand_id
1 'polypeptide(L)'
;AKDDAAGLAISERFSTQIRGLDVAVRNANDGISLAQTAEGAMVEIGNNLQRIRELSVQSANATNSSSDREALDAEVKQLTSEIDRVARQTNF
;
A
#
# COMPACT_ATOMS: atom_id res chain seq x y z
N ALA A 1 -20.96 -30.67 41.46
CA ALA A 1 -20.70 -29.28 41.92
C ALA A 1 -19.22 -28.88 41.80
N LYS A 2 -18.28 -29.56 42.47
CA LYS A 2 -16.84 -29.21 42.40
C LYS A 2 -16.19 -29.58 41.05
N ASP A 3 -16.63 -30.67 40.43
CA ASP A 3 -16.21 -31.09 39.09
C ASP A 3 -16.79 -30.21 37.97
N ASP A 4 -18.01 -29.68 38.15
CA ASP A 4 -18.65 -28.77 37.19
C ASP A 4 -18.00 -27.39 37.16
N ALA A 5 -17.49 -26.91 38.31
CA ALA A 5 -16.81 -25.62 38.41
C ALA A 5 -15.48 -25.59 37.64
N ALA A 6 -14.71 -26.69 37.68
CA ALA A 6 -13.46 -26.79 36.92
C ALA A 6 -13.72 -26.93 35.41
N GLY A 7 -14.72 -27.73 35.01
CA GLY A 7 -15.12 -27.88 33.62
C GLY A 7 -15.70 -26.58 33.03
N LEU A 8 -16.51 -25.86 33.81
CA LEU A 8 -17.05 -24.55 33.43
C LEU A 8 -15.94 -23.50 33.30
N ALA A 9 -15.01 -23.43 34.26
CA ALA A 9 -13.89 -22.49 34.19
C ALA A 9 -12.98 -22.72 32.98
N ILE A 10 -12.72 -23.99 32.62
CA ILE A 10 -11.96 -24.33 31.41
C ILE A 10 -12.76 -23.97 30.15
N SER A 11 -14.07 -24.22 30.14
CA SER A 11 -14.94 -23.90 29.01
C SER A 11 -15.04 -22.40 28.78
N GLU A 12 -15.21 -21.59 29.83
CA GLU A 12 -15.18 -20.12 29.76
C GLU A 12 -13.83 -19.59 29.27
N ARG A 13 -12.73 -20.22 29.69
CA ARG A 13 -11.39 -19.90 29.19
C ARG A 13 -11.26 -20.20 27.70
N PHE A 14 -11.76 -21.34 27.23
CA PHE A 14 -11.77 -21.66 25.80
C PHE A 14 -12.70 -20.75 25.01
N SER A 15 -13.91 -20.45 25.49
CA SER A 15 -14.80 -19.48 24.84
C SER A 15 -14.16 -18.10 24.74
N THR A 16 -13.41 -17.68 25.76
CA THR A 16 -12.67 -16.41 25.73
C THR A 16 -11.51 -16.44 24.73
N GLN A 17 -10.77 -17.56 24.65
CA GLN A 17 -9.74 -17.74 23.63
C GLN A 17 -10.32 -17.74 22.23
N ILE A 18 -11.44 -18.43 21.98
CA ILE A 18 -12.12 -18.47 20.68
C ILE A 18 -12.52 -17.05 20.26
N ARG A 19 -13.16 -16.28 21.16
CA ARG A 19 -13.49 -14.86 20.89
C ARG A 19 -12.25 -14.02 20.60
N GLY A 20 -11.16 -14.26 21.30
CA GLY A 20 -9.88 -13.60 21.04
C GLY A 20 -9.31 -13.94 19.66
N LEU A 21 -9.38 -15.22 19.26
CA LEU A 21 -8.97 -15.69 17.95
C LEU A 21 -9.84 -15.09 16.83
N ASP A 22 -11.15 -14.98 17.04
CA ASP A 22 -12.05 -14.36 16.05
C ASP A 22 -11.69 -12.89 15.78
N VAL A 23 -11.32 -12.13 16.83
CA VAL A 23 -10.82 -10.76 16.68
C VAL A 23 -9.45 -10.75 16.01
N ALA A 24 -8.55 -11.67 16.38
CA ALA A 24 -7.24 -11.77 15.75
C ALA A 24 -7.34 -12.06 14.25
N VAL A 25 -8.28 -12.92 13.83
CA VAL A 25 -8.56 -13.21 12.41
C VAL A 25 -9.07 -11.96 11.69
N ARG A 26 -10.00 -11.21 12.29
CA ARG A 26 -10.46 -9.93 11.69
C ARG A 26 -9.32 -8.93 11.54
N ASN A 27 -8.52 -8.72 12.59
CA ASN A 27 -7.38 -7.83 12.54
C ASN A 27 -6.35 -8.26 11.49
N ALA A 28 -6.13 -9.56 11.31
CA ALA A 28 -5.27 -10.10 10.26
C ALA A 28 -5.83 -9.80 8.87
N ASN A 29 -7.14 -9.97 8.66
CA ASN A 29 -7.79 -9.62 7.40
C ASN A 29 -7.73 -8.13 7.11
N ASP A 30 -7.94 -7.26 8.11
CA ASP A 30 -7.81 -5.81 7.97
C ASP A 30 -6.35 -5.43 7.59
N GLY A 31 -5.36 -6.08 8.22
CA GLY A 31 -3.95 -5.90 7.87
C GLY A 31 -3.62 -6.35 6.43
N ILE A 32 -4.23 -7.44 5.96
CA ILE A 32 -4.11 -7.88 4.56
C ILE A 32 -4.72 -6.85 3.61
N SER A 33 -5.92 -6.37 3.90
CA SER A 33 -6.58 -5.37 3.05
C SER A 33 -5.82 -4.05 3.02
N LEU A 34 -5.24 -3.62 4.14
CA LEU A 34 -4.32 -2.47 4.20
C LEU A 34 -3.09 -2.69 3.30
N ALA A 35 -2.46 -3.86 3.38
CA ALA A 35 -1.30 -4.20 2.57
C ALA A 35 -1.64 -4.21 1.07
N GLN A 36 -2.81 -4.71 0.69
CA GLN A 36 -3.29 -4.70 -0.70
C GLN A 36 -3.51 -3.29 -1.24
N THR A 37 -4.11 -2.39 -0.45
CA THR A 37 -4.25 -0.97 -0.83
C THR A 37 -2.88 -0.31 -1.02
N ALA A 38 -1.93 -0.58 -0.12
CA ALA A 38 -0.56 -0.08 -0.26
C ALA A 38 0.15 -0.64 -1.50
N GLU A 39 -0.03 -1.93 -1.80
CA GLU A 39 0.55 -2.57 -2.99
C GLU A 39 0.01 -1.93 -4.28
N GLY A 40 -1.29 -1.69 -4.38
CA GLY A 40 -1.88 -0.99 -5.53
C GLY A 40 -1.30 0.40 -5.74
N ALA A 41 -1.12 1.17 -4.65
CA ALA A 41 -0.48 2.47 -4.71
C ALA A 41 1.00 2.40 -5.16
N MET A 42 1.74 1.39 -4.69
CA MET A 42 3.13 1.16 -5.11
C MET A 42 3.25 0.79 -6.59
N VAL A 43 2.29 0.05 -7.13
CA VAL A 43 2.23 -0.26 -8.58
C VAL A 43 2.11 1.02 -9.40
N GLU A 44 1.21 1.93 -9.04
CA GLU A 44 1.06 3.22 -9.73
C GLU A 44 2.32 4.09 -9.63
N ILE A 45 2.95 4.16 -8.46
CA ILE A 45 4.23 4.85 -8.29
C ILE A 45 5.32 4.22 -9.19
N GLY A 46 5.39 2.88 -9.24
CA GLY A 46 6.33 2.16 -10.09
C GLY A 46 6.13 2.45 -11.58
N ASN A 47 4.87 2.53 -12.03
CA ASN A 47 4.53 2.89 -13.42
C ASN A 47 4.98 4.33 -13.75
N ASN A 48 4.70 5.29 -12.86
CA ASN A 48 5.13 6.67 -13.03
C ASN A 48 6.66 6.80 -13.07
N LEU A 49 7.38 6.07 -12.22
CA LEU A 49 8.85 6.05 -12.22
C LEU A 49 9.43 5.44 -13.50
N GLN A 50 8.81 4.40 -14.05
CA GLN A 50 9.21 3.85 -15.36
C GLN A 50 9.03 4.89 -16.46
N ARG A 51 7.92 5.62 -16.46
CA ARG A 51 7.69 6.72 -17.41
C ARG A 51 8.73 7.83 -17.27
N ILE A 52 9.04 8.27 -16.04
CA ILE A 52 10.10 9.27 -15.79
C ILE A 52 11.46 8.78 -16.34
N ARG A 53 11.77 7.49 -16.19
CA ARG A 53 12.99 6.89 -16.75
C ARG A 53 13.02 6.97 -18.28
N GLU A 54 11.90 6.68 -18.95
CA GLU A 54 11.80 6.83 -20.41
C GLU A 54 12.04 8.28 -20.85
N LEU A 55 11.39 9.24 -20.18
CA LEU A 55 11.55 10.67 -20.45
C LEU A 55 12.99 11.14 -20.23
N SER A 56 13.65 10.62 -19.19
CA SER A 56 15.05 10.92 -18.89
C SER A 56 15.97 10.46 -20.03
N VAL A 57 15.78 9.23 -20.53
CA VAL A 57 16.53 8.70 -21.67
C VAL A 57 16.23 9.50 -22.95
N GLN A 58 14.97 9.85 -23.18
CA GLN A 58 14.59 10.71 -24.30
C GLN A 58 15.29 12.07 -24.23
N SER A 59 15.28 12.73 -23.06
CA SER A 59 15.89 14.06 -22.87
C SER A 59 17.41 14.07 -23.14
N ALA A 60 18.08 12.94 -22.87
CA ALA A 60 19.51 12.75 -23.08
C ALA A 60 19.90 12.64 -24.57
N ASN A 61 18.92 12.47 -25.48
CA ASN A 61 19.19 12.50 -26.90
C ASN A 61 19.68 13.90 -27.33
N ALA A 62 20.83 13.94 -28.01
CA ALA A 62 21.50 15.18 -28.42
C ALA A 62 20.74 15.96 -29.50
N THR A 63 19.79 15.33 -30.19
CA THR A 63 18.96 15.99 -31.22
C THR A 63 17.80 16.80 -30.65
N ASN A 64 17.47 16.65 -29.37
CA ASN A 64 16.40 17.41 -28.75
C ASN A 64 16.79 18.87 -28.58
N SER A 65 15.89 19.75 -28.98
CA SER A 65 16.02 21.18 -28.71
C SER A 65 15.83 21.48 -27.22
N SER A 66 16.16 22.71 -26.80
CA SER A 66 15.88 23.17 -25.45
C SER A 66 14.37 23.13 -25.13
N SER A 67 13.52 23.51 -26.08
CA SER A 67 12.07 23.45 -25.93
C SER A 67 11.53 22.02 -25.78
N ASP A 68 12.13 21.04 -26.48
CA ASP A 68 11.74 19.63 -26.30
C ASP A 68 12.10 19.15 -24.89
N ARG A 69 13.28 19.52 -24.40
CA ARG A 69 13.70 19.20 -23.03
C ARG A 69 12.83 19.86 -21.96
N GLU A 70 12.37 21.08 -22.18
CA GLU A 70 11.42 21.76 -21.29
C GLU A 70 10.07 21.05 -21.25
N ALA A 71 9.56 20.58 -22.40
CA ALA A 71 8.32 19.81 -22.45
C ALA A 71 8.45 18.47 -21.71
N LEU A 72 9.56 17.75 -21.90
CA LEU A 72 9.85 16.51 -21.18
C LEU A 72 9.96 16.74 -19.66
N ASP A 73 10.61 17.82 -19.23
CA ASP A 73 10.72 18.19 -17.81
C ASP A 73 9.34 18.55 -17.20
N ALA A 74 8.46 19.20 -17.96
CA ALA A 74 7.10 19.46 -17.52
C ALA A 74 6.31 18.17 -17.25
N GLU A 75 6.47 17.15 -18.11
CA GLU A 75 5.85 15.82 -17.89
C GLU A 75 6.45 15.12 -16.65
N VAL A 76 7.77 15.18 -16.46
CA VAL A 76 8.43 14.62 -15.25
C VAL A 76 7.92 15.29 -13.96
N LYS A 77 7.72 16.61 -13.98
CA LYS A 77 7.16 17.35 -12.83
C LYS A 77 5.73 16.91 -12.50
N GLN A 78 4.90 16.69 -13.53
CA GLN A 78 3.54 16.17 -13.35
C GLN A 78 3.55 14.78 -12.73
N LEU A 79 4.37 13.87 -13.26
CA LEU A 79 4.50 12.50 -12.75
C LEU A 79 5.03 12.48 -11.30
N THR A 80 5.98 13.36 -10.98
CA THR A 80 6.50 13.50 -9.61
C THR A 80 5.42 14.01 -8.65
N SER A 81 4.62 15.00 -9.08
CA SER A 81 3.49 15.48 -8.29
C SER A 81 2.44 14.39 -8.07
N GLU A 82 2.22 13.53 -9.06
CA GLU A 82 1.28 12.42 -8.95
C GLU A 82 1.80 11.34 -8.01
N ILE A 83 3.10 11.01 -8.05
CA ILE A 83 3.74 10.12 -7.07
C ILE A 83 3.56 10.66 -5.65
N ASP A 84 3.81 11.95 -5.42
CA ASP A 84 3.62 12.60 -4.12
C ASP A 84 2.15 12.55 -3.68
N ARG A 85 1.21 12.74 -4.62
CA ARG A 85 -0.22 12.66 -4.35
C ARG A 85 -0.61 11.25 -3.91
N VAL A 86 -0.22 10.22 -4.67
CA VAL A 86 -0.50 8.81 -4.36
C VAL A 86 0.12 8.44 -3.01
N ALA A 87 1.38 8.81 -2.77
CA ALA A 87 2.07 8.53 -1.51
C ALA A 87 1.38 9.16 -0.28
N ARG A 88 0.76 10.35 -0.43
CA ARG A 88 0.11 11.06 0.68
C ARG A 88 -1.37 10.78 0.84
N GLN A 89 -2.06 10.38 -0.23
CA GLN A 89 -3.51 10.19 -0.24
C GLN A 89 -3.94 8.72 -0.19
N THR A 90 -2.98 7.77 -0.23
CA THR A 90 -3.28 6.36 -0.02
C THR A 90 -3.72 6.15 1.43
N ASN A 91 -5.02 5.93 1.63
CA ASN A 91 -5.63 5.66 2.91
C ASN A 91 -6.36 4.31 2.89
N PHE A 92 -6.43 3.67 4.06
CA PHE A 92 -7.20 2.48 4.35
C PHE A 92 -8.32 2.83 5.34
#